data_AF-A0A3D1IXR8-F1
#
_entry.id   AF-A0A3D1IXR8-F1
#
_cell.length_a   1.000
_cell.length_b   1.000
_cell.length_c   1.000
_cell.angle_alpha   90.00
_cell.angle_beta   90.00
_cell.angle_gamma   90.00
#
_symmetry.space_group_name_H-M   'P 1'
#
loop_
_entity.id
_entity.type
_entity.pdbx_description
1 polymer ?
#
loop_
_entity_poly.entity_id
_entity_poly.type
_entity_poly.pdbx_seq_one_letter_code
_entity_poly.pdbx_strand_id
1 'polypeptide(L)'
;MNAKASLDRAVAAYLEGNVLVETQEFKRARDEIARTGRLDLLARVELVRCAGRVASLVLEDCAGFEKLRADAAPPERAYADFLAARLQPSDLPSLPPQYRAIASVGSDAALQGIADPLSRLVAAGVLFRSRRATPATLALAVDTASAQGWRRPLLAWLGAQALRAEQAGDAQAAQRLRRRMEFAENPDKAAKP
;
A
#
# COMPACT_ATOMS: atom_id res chain seq x y z
N MET A 1 -4.03 25.47 7.14
CA MET A 1 -3.91 24.03 6.82
C MET A 1 -4.39 23.83 5.39
N ASN A 2 -3.69 23.02 4.57
CA ASN A 2 -4.02 22.82 3.15
C ASN A 2 -4.36 21.34 2.86
N ALA A 3 -4.98 21.09 1.70
CA ALA A 3 -5.49 19.77 1.32
C ALA A 3 -4.39 18.70 1.30
N LYS A 4 -3.18 19.09 0.87
CA LYS A 4 -2.00 18.21 0.86
C LYS A 4 -1.63 17.75 2.27
N ALA A 5 -1.50 18.66 3.22
CA ALA A 5 -1.15 18.29 4.60
C ALA A 5 -2.22 17.37 5.23
N SER A 6 -3.49 17.61 4.94
CA SER A 6 -4.58 16.73 5.38
C SER A 6 -4.48 15.34 4.73
N LEU A 7 -4.17 15.26 3.44
CA LEU A 7 -3.97 13.99 2.75
C LEU A 7 -2.77 13.21 3.30
N ASP A 8 -1.63 13.88 3.51
CA ASP A 8 -0.42 13.28 4.05
C ASP A 8 -0.70 12.70 5.46
N ARG A 9 -1.43 13.42 6.32
CA ARG A 9 -1.86 12.92 7.63
C ARG A 9 -2.84 11.76 7.54
N ALA A 10 -3.75 11.78 6.57
CA ALA A 10 -4.68 10.68 6.37
C ALA A 10 -3.95 9.39 6.00
N VAL A 11 -2.94 9.46 5.13
CA VAL A 11 -2.09 8.33 4.75
C VAL A 11 -1.29 7.83 5.95
N ALA A 12 -0.61 8.71 6.68
CA ALA A 12 0.15 8.33 7.87
C ALA A 12 -0.75 7.62 8.90
N ALA A 13 -1.88 8.23 9.24
CA ALA A 13 -2.87 7.66 10.16
C ALA A 13 -3.39 6.31 9.69
N TYR A 14 -3.62 6.13 8.38
CA TYR A 14 -4.02 4.84 7.83
C TYR A 14 -2.96 3.75 8.10
N LEU A 15 -1.69 4.04 7.80
CA LEU A 15 -0.56 3.10 7.93
C LEU A 15 -0.27 2.76 9.40
N GLU A 16 -0.45 3.70 10.31
CA GLU A 16 -0.35 3.50 11.76
C GLU A 16 -1.58 2.74 12.33
N GLY A 17 -2.67 2.69 11.58
CA GLY A 17 -3.93 2.05 11.97
C GLY A 17 -4.84 2.94 12.83
N ASN A 18 -4.69 4.26 12.76
CA ASN A 18 -5.57 5.24 13.37
C ASN A 18 -6.73 5.61 12.43
N VAL A 19 -7.78 4.78 12.45
CA VAL A 19 -8.92 4.88 11.51
C VAL A 19 -9.70 6.19 11.65
N LEU A 20 -9.87 6.71 12.88
CA LEU A 20 -10.61 7.94 13.10
C LEU A 20 -9.91 9.15 12.50
N VAL A 21 -8.59 9.27 12.71
CA VAL A 21 -7.79 10.35 12.12
C VAL A 21 -7.73 10.20 10.60
N GLU A 22 -7.52 8.99 10.08
CA GLU A 22 -7.55 8.72 8.63
C GLU A 22 -8.85 9.24 7.99
N THR A 23 -9.99 8.88 8.56
CA THR A 23 -11.29 9.21 7.98
C THR A 23 -11.56 10.72 8.03
N GLN A 24 -11.21 11.37 9.15
CA GLN A 24 -11.38 12.82 9.30
C GLN A 24 -10.48 13.59 8.33
N GLU A 25 -9.18 13.29 8.31
CA GLU A 25 -8.21 14.01 7.49
C GLU A 25 -8.41 13.75 5.99
N PHE A 26 -8.79 12.52 5.61
CA PHE A 26 -9.13 12.21 4.22
C PHE A 26 -10.36 12.99 3.76
N LYS A 27 -11.42 13.03 4.59
CA LYS A 27 -12.63 13.82 4.29
C LYS A 27 -12.26 15.29 4.11
N ARG A 28 -11.44 15.86 4.98
CA ARG A 28 -11.00 17.26 4.87
C ARG A 28 -10.26 17.52 3.56
N ALA A 29 -9.27 16.68 3.22
CA ALA A 29 -8.52 16.81 1.97
C ALA A 29 -9.44 16.75 0.74
N ARG A 30 -10.37 15.80 0.75
CA ARG A 30 -11.37 15.61 -0.31
C ARG A 30 -12.30 16.83 -0.44
N ASP A 31 -12.83 17.34 0.65
CA ASP A 31 -13.75 18.49 0.67
C ASP A 31 -13.05 19.77 0.19
N GLU A 32 -11.79 20.00 0.56
CA GLU A 32 -11.02 21.15 0.10
C GLU A 32 -10.79 21.13 -1.41
N ILE A 33 -10.46 19.97 -1.99
CA ILE A 33 -10.27 19.83 -3.44
C ILE A 33 -11.60 19.85 -4.18
N ALA A 34 -12.66 19.28 -3.60
CA ALA A 34 -13.99 19.32 -4.20
C ALA A 34 -14.50 20.77 -4.38
N ARG A 35 -14.18 21.68 -3.45
CA ARG A 35 -14.53 23.11 -3.56
C ARG A 35 -13.91 23.81 -4.77
N THR A 36 -12.85 23.27 -5.35
CA THR A 36 -12.22 23.85 -6.55
C THR A 36 -12.81 23.29 -7.85
N GLY A 37 -13.72 22.30 -7.79
CA GLY A 37 -14.28 21.64 -8.97
C GLY A 37 -13.27 20.84 -9.80
N ARG A 38 -12.07 20.55 -9.25
CA ARG A 38 -10.97 19.90 -9.98
C ARG A 38 -11.05 18.38 -9.83
N LEU A 39 -11.86 17.75 -10.69
CA LEU A 39 -12.07 16.29 -10.67
C LEU A 39 -10.76 15.51 -10.92
N ASP A 40 -9.85 16.05 -11.72
CA ASP A 40 -8.52 15.47 -11.97
C ASP A 40 -7.67 15.43 -10.68
N LEU A 41 -7.75 16.46 -9.83
CA LEU A 41 -7.06 16.48 -8.53
C LEU A 41 -7.74 15.57 -7.52
N LEU A 42 -9.08 15.50 -7.55
CA LEU A 42 -9.84 14.59 -6.70
C LEU A 42 -9.51 13.13 -7.02
N ALA A 43 -9.31 12.79 -8.30
CA ALA A 43 -8.88 11.47 -8.73
C ALA A 43 -7.53 11.08 -8.12
N ARG A 44 -6.56 12.01 -8.11
CA ARG A 44 -5.23 11.80 -7.48
C ARG A 44 -5.36 11.51 -5.97
N VAL A 45 -6.24 12.22 -5.26
CA VAL A 45 -6.49 12.00 -3.83
C VAL A 45 -7.01 10.59 -3.55
N GLU A 46 -7.96 10.13 -4.36
CA GLU A 46 -8.51 8.77 -4.25
C GLU A 46 -7.45 7.71 -4.59
N LEU A 47 -6.56 7.96 -5.56
CA LEU A 47 -5.43 7.07 -5.86
C LEU A 47 -4.44 6.97 -4.70
N VAL A 48 -4.14 8.09 -4.03
CA VAL A 48 -3.26 8.08 -2.85
C VAL A 48 -3.85 7.21 -1.75
N ARG A 49 -5.16 7.31 -1.49
CA ARG A 49 -5.84 6.43 -0.52
C ARG A 49 -5.83 4.97 -0.97
N CYS A 50 -6.03 4.71 -2.26
CA CYS A 50 -5.97 3.35 -2.80
C CYS A 50 -4.57 2.74 -2.68
N ALA A 51 -3.53 3.52 -2.96
CA ALA A 51 -2.14 3.09 -2.82
C ALA A 51 -1.81 2.69 -1.37
N GLY A 52 -2.24 3.47 -0.37
CA GLY A 52 -2.09 3.12 1.04
C GLY A 52 -2.76 1.77 1.39
N ARG A 53 -3.96 1.52 0.84
CA ARG A 53 -4.66 0.23 0.97
C ARG A 53 -3.88 -0.93 0.36
N VAL A 54 -3.40 -0.78 -0.88
CA VAL A 54 -2.58 -1.79 -1.57
C VAL A 54 -1.29 -2.09 -0.79
N ALA A 55 -0.63 -1.06 -0.25
CA ALA A 55 0.55 -1.23 0.60
C ALA A 55 0.29 -2.07 1.87
N SER A 56 -0.97 -2.12 2.31
CA SER A 56 -1.45 -2.91 3.45
C SER A 56 -2.23 -4.16 3.03
N LEU A 57 -2.04 -4.65 1.79
CA LEU A 57 -2.72 -5.82 1.22
C LEU A 57 -4.26 -5.78 1.23
N VAL A 58 -4.84 -4.58 1.24
CA VAL A 58 -6.26 -4.39 0.96
C VAL A 58 -6.42 -4.23 -0.55
N LEU A 59 -6.74 -5.33 -1.24
CA LEU A 59 -6.66 -5.48 -2.70
C LEU A 59 -8.01 -5.32 -3.42
N GLU A 60 -8.87 -4.48 -2.87
CA GLU A 60 -10.13 -4.11 -3.50
C GLU A 60 -9.89 -3.21 -4.72
N ASP A 61 -10.94 -2.98 -5.50
CA ASP A 61 -10.88 -1.98 -6.55
C ASP A 61 -10.90 -0.56 -5.96
N CYS A 62 -10.21 0.38 -6.61
CA CYS A 62 -10.12 1.76 -6.18
C CYS A 62 -11.45 2.51 -6.42
N ALA A 63 -12.55 2.08 -5.81
CA ALA A 63 -13.91 2.53 -6.13
C ALA A 63 -14.12 4.05 -6.07
N GLY A 64 -13.36 4.76 -5.21
CA GLY A 64 -13.34 6.22 -5.18
C GLY A 64 -12.78 6.84 -6.46
N PHE A 65 -11.67 6.29 -6.97
CA PHE A 65 -11.05 6.71 -8.23
C PHE A 65 -11.89 6.30 -9.44
N GLU A 66 -12.48 5.10 -9.44
CA GLU A 66 -13.24 4.58 -10.60
C GLU A 66 -14.41 5.52 -10.97
N LYS A 67 -15.02 6.18 -9.99
CA LYS A 67 -16.07 7.20 -10.22
C LYS A 67 -15.55 8.47 -10.94
N LEU A 68 -14.25 8.72 -10.90
CA LEU A 68 -13.57 9.90 -11.43
C LEU A 68 -12.68 9.57 -12.63
N ARG A 69 -12.67 8.31 -13.06
CA ARG A 69 -11.72 7.76 -14.04
C ARG A 69 -11.81 8.44 -15.41
N ALA A 70 -13.01 8.86 -15.81
CA ALA A 70 -13.25 9.57 -17.06
C ALA A 70 -12.56 10.94 -17.09
N ASP A 71 -12.45 11.60 -15.93
CA ASP A 71 -11.85 12.95 -15.78
C ASP A 71 -10.35 12.91 -15.45
N ALA A 72 -9.79 11.72 -15.20
CA ALA A 72 -8.38 11.55 -14.88
C ALA A 72 -7.49 11.70 -16.12
N ALA A 73 -6.24 12.16 -15.96
CA ALA A 73 -5.28 12.17 -17.07
C ALA A 73 -4.67 10.76 -17.29
N PRO A 74 -4.01 10.49 -18.43
CA PRO A 74 -3.44 9.18 -18.72
C PRO A 74 -2.51 8.60 -17.63
N PRO A 75 -1.61 9.39 -17.00
CA PRO A 75 -0.76 8.88 -15.92
C PRO A 75 -1.54 8.35 -14.72
N GLU A 76 -2.62 9.02 -14.32
CA GLU A 76 -3.48 8.58 -13.21
C GLU A 76 -4.22 7.29 -13.54
N ARG A 77 -4.73 7.14 -14.78
CA ARG A 77 -5.36 5.88 -15.23
C ARG A 77 -4.36 4.72 -15.25
N ALA A 78 -3.17 4.94 -15.80
CA ALA A 78 -2.10 3.95 -15.80
C ALA A 78 -1.71 3.56 -14.37
N TYR A 79 -1.60 4.52 -13.46
CA TYR A 79 -1.31 4.24 -12.05
C TYR A 79 -2.43 3.44 -11.38
N ALA A 80 -3.71 3.76 -11.64
CA ALA A 80 -4.84 2.98 -11.14
C ALA A 80 -4.79 1.53 -11.63
N ASP A 81 -4.52 1.32 -12.92
CA ASP A 81 -4.42 -0.01 -13.51
C ASP A 81 -3.22 -0.78 -12.97
N PHE A 82 -2.10 -0.09 -12.69
CA PHE A 82 -0.98 -0.67 -11.99
C PHE A 82 -1.35 -1.14 -10.58
N LEU A 83 -2.01 -0.29 -9.77
CA LEU A 83 -2.50 -0.66 -8.43
C LEU A 83 -3.47 -1.85 -8.48
N ALA A 84 -4.25 -1.94 -9.56
CA ALA A 84 -5.19 -3.02 -9.79
C ALA A 84 -4.57 -4.28 -10.41
N ALA A 85 -3.25 -4.28 -10.67
CA ALA A 85 -2.52 -5.33 -11.39
C ALA A 85 -3.09 -5.63 -12.80
N ARG A 86 -3.56 -4.59 -13.50
CA ARG A 86 -4.20 -4.61 -14.82
C ARG A 86 -3.54 -3.69 -15.86
N LEU A 87 -2.38 -3.10 -15.53
CA LEU A 87 -1.64 -2.19 -16.40
C LEU A 87 -1.33 -2.85 -17.76
N GLN A 88 -1.64 -2.15 -18.85
CA GLN A 88 -1.29 -2.60 -20.20
C GLN A 88 0.17 -2.24 -20.53
N PRO A 89 0.88 -3.05 -21.34
CA PRO A 89 2.25 -2.75 -21.74
C PRO A 89 2.41 -1.38 -22.43
N SER A 90 1.39 -0.95 -23.19
CA SER A 90 1.36 0.37 -23.86
C SER A 90 1.35 1.54 -22.88
N ASP A 91 0.86 1.35 -21.65
CA ASP A 91 0.74 2.39 -20.63
C ASP A 91 1.95 2.45 -19.69
N LEU A 92 2.92 1.55 -19.85
CA LEU A 92 4.14 1.50 -19.04
C LEU A 92 4.93 2.84 -19.03
N PRO A 93 5.05 3.58 -20.16
CA PRO A 93 5.70 4.90 -20.15
C PRO A 93 4.96 5.94 -19.30
N SER A 94 3.63 5.82 -19.15
CA SER A 94 2.77 6.74 -18.39
C SER A 94 2.87 6.52 -16.87
N LEU A 95 3.43 5.39 -16.44
CA LEU A 95 3.60 5.06 -15.03
C LEU A 95 4.74 5.90 -14.40
N PRO A 96 4.63 6.28 -13.10
CA PRO A 96 5.73 6.92 -12.40
C PRO A 96 7.03 6.08 -12.50
N PRO A 97 8.19 6.71 -12.75
CA PRO A 97 9.43 6.00 -13.11
C PRO A 97 9.82 4.89 -12.13
N GLN A 98 9.61 5.09 -10.83
CA GLN A 98 9.96 4.13 -9.78
C GLN A 98 9.20 2.80 -9.89
N TYR A 99 8.05 2.77 -10.56
CA TYR A 99 7.24 1.56 -10.71
C TYR A 99 7.46 0.84 -12.03
N ARG A 100 8.12 1.46 -13.02
CA ARG A 100 8.24 0.91 -14.38
C ARG A 100 8.97 -0.44 -14.39
N ALA A 101 10.05 -0.58 -13.63
CA ALA A 101 10.81 -1.83 -13.51
C ALA A 101 10.00 -2.96 -12.82
N ILE A 102 9.10 -2.59 -11.89
CA ILE A 102 8.20 -3.54 -11.23
C ILE A 102 7.10 -4.01 -12.17
N ALA A 103 6.58 -3.09 -12.99
CA ALA A 103 5.56 -3.39 -13.98
C ALA A 103 6.09 -4.28 -15.11
N SER A 104 7.33 -4.08 -15.57
CA SER A 104 7.91 -4.85 -16.69
C SER A 104 8.50 -6.20 -16.28
N VAL A 105 9.37 -6.22 -15.27
CA VAL A 105 10.12 -7.42 -14.86
C VAL A 105 9.60 -7.97 -13.54
N GLY A 106 9.41 -7.09 -12.55
CA GLY A 106 8.95 -7.49 -11.21
C GLY A 106 9.99 -8.30 -10.43
N SER A 107 11.23 -7.81 -10.35
CA SER A 107 12.30 -8.44 -9.56
C SER A 107 12.43 -7.85 -8.15
N ASP A 108 12.94 -8.64 -7.22
CA ASP A 108 13.23 -8.19 -5.85
C ASP A 108 14.28 -7.06 -5.83
N ALA A 109 15.24 -7.07 -6.76
CA ALA A 109 16.23 -5.99 -6.91
C ALA A 109 15.57 -4.67 -7.34
N ALA A 110 14.62 -4.70 -8.28
CA ALA A 110 13.87 -3.52 -8.67
C ALA A 110 13.04 -2.98 -7.50
N LEU A 111 12.50 -3.88 -6.67
CA LEU A 111 11.73 -3.50 -5.49
C LEU A 111 12.62 -2.84 -4.42
N GLN A 112 13.80 -3.41 -4.15
CA GLN A 112 14.79 -2.81 -3.25
C GLN A 112 15.26 -1.43 -3.72
N GLY A 113 15.36 -1.22 -5.03
CA GLY A 113 15.76 0.06 -5.63
C GLY A 113 14.74 1.21 -5.45
N ILE A 114 13.51 0.93 -5.00
CA ILE A 114 12.53 1.98 -4.70
C ILE A 114 12.89 2.63 -3.37
N ALA A 115 13.30 3.90 -3.41
CA ALA A 115 13.76 4.65 -2.23
C ALA A 115 12.63 4.97 -1.24
N ASP A 116 11.50 5.45 -1.73
CA ASP A 116 10.34 5.81 -0.90
C ASP A 116 9.70 4.54 -0.28
N PRO A 117 9.65 4.41 1.06
CA PRO A 117 9.14 3.20 1.72
C PRO A 117 7.68 2.89 1.38
N LEU A 118 6.82 3.91 1.26
CA LEU A 118 5.42 3.69 0.90
C LEU A 118 5.31 3.17 -0.53
N SER A 119 6.01 3.79 -1.48
CA SER A 119 6.07 3.33 -2.87
C SER A 119 6.60 1.91 -2.96
N ARG A 120 7.59 1.53 -2.15
CA ARG A 120 8.08 0.15 -2.09
C ARG A 120 6.99 -0.82 -1.63
N LEU A 121 6.23 -0.49 -0.60
CA LEU A 121 5.10 -1.33 -0.15
C LEU A 121 3.97 -1.42 -1.17
N VAL A 122 3.67 -0.32 -1.88
CA VAL A 122 2.70 -0.31 -2.98
C VAL A 122 3.13 -1.29 -4.08
N ALA A 123 4.39 -1.20 -4.51
CA ALA A 123 4.96 -2.10 -5.51
C ALA A 123 4.92 -3.56 -5.06
N ALA A 124 5.27 -3.84 -3.80
CA ALA A 124 5.16 -5.17 -3.21
C ALA A 124 3.70 -5.67 -3.24
N GLY A 125 2.74 -4.83 -2.89
CA GLY A 125 1.32 -5.14 -2.94
C GLY A 125 0.83 -5.47 -4.35
N VAL A 126 1.32 -4.78 -5.38
CA VAL A 126 1.01 -5.09 -6.79
C VAL A 126 1.64 -6.42 -7.22
N LEU A 127 2.88 -6.72 -6.81
CA LEU A 127 3.49 -8.04 -7.04
C LEU A 127 2.68 -9.14 -6.36
N PHE A 128 2.18 -8.90 -5.15
CA PHE A 128 1.33 -9.85 -4.43
C PHE A 128 -0.02 -10.05 -5.16
N ARG A 129 -0.71 -8.98 -5.53
CA ARG A 129 -1.99 -9.02 -6.28
C ARG A 129 -1.84 -9.76 -7.62
N SER A 130 -0.72 -9.57 -8.31
CA SER A 130 -0.40 -10.25 -9.57
C SER A 130 0.20 -11.65 -9.41
N ARG A 131 0.23 -12.21 -8.19
CA ARG A 131 0.81 -13.53 -7.86
C ARG A 131 2.29 -13.70 -8.24
N ARG A 132 3.04 -12.59 -8.31
CA ARG A 132 4.47 -12.55 -8.59
C ARG A 132 5.35 -12.33 -7.36
N ALA A 133 4.74 -12.13 -6.18
CA ALA A 133 5.49 -11.93 -4.94
C ALA A 133 6.29 -13.18 -4.52
N THR A 134 7.59 -12.99 -4.32
CA THR A 134 8.52 -14.03 -3.86
C THR A 134 8.61 -14.04 -2.32
N PRO A 135 9.23 -15.05 -1.68
CA PRO A 135 9.56 -14.95 -0.25
C PRO A 135 10.35 -13.68 0.10
N ALA A 136 11.26 -13.26 -0.77
CA ALA A 136 12.07 -12.06 -0.57
C ALA A 136 11.24 -10.78 -0.69
N THR A 137 10.24 -10.73 -1.59
CA THR A 137 9.24 -9.65 -1.64
C THR A 137 8.52 -9.49 -0.30
N LEU A 138 8.05 -10.60 0.30
CA LEU A 138 7.34 -10.60 1.58
C LEU A 138 8.26 -10.16 2.73
N ALA A 139 9.51 -10.62 2.74
CA ALA A 139 10.50 -10.23 3.75
C ALA A 139 10.78 -8.72 3.69
N LEU A 140 11.07 -8.21 2.50
CA LEU A 140 11.34 -6.78 2.28
C LEU A 140 10.15 -5.89 2.67
N ALA A 141 8.93 -6.35 2.42
CA ALA A 141 7.73 -5.61 2.81
C ALA A 141 7.56 -5.55 4.34
N VAL A 142 7.79 -6.66 5.05
CA VAL A 142 7.80 -6.68 6.52
C VAL A 142 8.88 -5.74 7.07
N ASP A 143 10.11 -5.82 6.55
CA ASP A 143 11.22 -4.98 7.02
C ASP A 143 10.94 -3.50 6.77
N THR A 144 10.40 -3.16 5.60
CA THR A 144 10.03 -1.79 5.24
C THR A 144 8.93 -1.25 6.17
N ALA A 145 7.85 -1.99 6.41
CA ALA A 145 6.78 -1.56 7.31
C ALA A 145 7.27 -1.45 8.76
N SER A 146 8.09 -2.41 9.21
CA SER A 146 8.65 -2.44 10.56
C SER A 146 9.59 -1.25 10.80
N ALA A 147 10.46 -0.92 9.85
CA ALA A 147 11.41 0.19 9.98
C ALA A 147 10.71 1.57 10.05
N GLN A 148 9.50 1.68 9.51
CA GLN A 148 8.69 2.90 9.55
C GLN A 148 7.72 2.94 10.73
N GLY A 149 7.61 1.87 11.53
CA GLY A 149 6.61 1.77 12.59
C GLY A 149 5.17 1.69 12.07
N TRP A 150 4.97 1.29 10.82
CA TRP A 150 3.64 1.23 10.19
C TRP A 150 2.94 -0.08 10.53
N ARG A 151 2.19 -0.06 11.63
CA ARG A 151 1.51 -1.24 12.18
C ARG A 151 0.58 -1.94 11.20
N ARG A 152 -0.23 -1.21 10.44
CA ARG A 152 -1.25 -1.80 9.55
C ARG A 152 -0.65 -2.64 8.41
N PRO A 153 0.28 -2.11 7.60
CA PRO A 153 0.96 -2.96 6.61
C PRO A 153 1.83 -4.03 7.28
N LEU A 154 2.48 -3.76 8.42
CA LEU A 154 3.28 -4.77 9.13
C LEU A 154 2.46 -6.02 9.46
N LEU A 155 1.27 -5.85 10.05
CA LEU A 155 0.38 -6.96 10.39
C LEU A 155 -0.09 -7.72 9.14
N ALA A 156 -0.45 -6.99 8.08
CA ALA A 156 -0.88 -7.61 6.82
C ALA A 156 0.23 -8.49 6.21
N TRP A 157 1.46 -7.98 6.15
CA TRP A 157 2.59 -8.72 5.57
C TRP A 157 3.09 -9.86 6.45
N LEU A 158 3.08 -9.71 7.78
CA LEU A 158 3.37 -10.81 8.70
C LEU A 158 2.33 -11.93 8.58
N GLY A 159 1.04 -11.58 8.45
CA GLY A 159 -0.04 -12.54 8.21
C GLY A 159 0.15 -13.31 6.89
N ALA A 160 0.53 -12.61 5.82
CA ALA A 160 0.85 -13.24 4.54
C ALA A 160 2.03 -14.23 4.64
N GLN A 161 3.09 -13.88 5.39
CA GLN A 161 4.21 -14.80 5.64
C GLN A 161 3.78 -16.00 6.50
N ALA A 162 2.96 -15.78 7.53
CA ALA A 162 2.51 -16.86 8.41
C ALA A 162 1.68 -17.89 7.65
N LEU A 163 0.71 -17.43 6.85
CA LEU A 163 -0.11 -18.29 5.99
C LEU A 163 0.75 -19.13 5.03
N ARG A 164 1.79 -18.52 4.43
CA ARG A 164 2.72 -19.24 3.56
C ARG A 164 3.51 -20.30 4.30
N ALA A 165 4.01 -19.99 5.50
CA ALA A 165 4.76 -20.95 6.32
C ALA A 165 3.89 -22.16 6.70
N GLU A 166 2.61 -21.92 7.03
CA GLU A 166 1.63 -22.98 7.31
C GLU A 166 1.40 -23.86 6.08
N GLN A 167 1.21 -23.26 4.91
CA GLN A 167 1.05 -24.00 3.64
C GLN A 167 2.29 -24.81 3.26
N ALA A 168 3.48 -24.38 3.71
CA ALA A 168 4.74 -25.11 3.53
C ALA A 168 5.01 -26.16 4.62
N GLY A 169 4.12 -26.30 5.61
CA GLY A 169 4.29 -27.21 6.75
C GLY A 169 5.28 -26.74 7.82
N ASP A 170 5.79 -25.51 7.74
CA ASP A 170 6.70 -24.92 8.74
C ASP A 170 5.90 -24.27 9.88
N ALA A 171 5.35 -25.13 10.75
CA ALA A 171 4.56 -24.70 11.91
C ALA A 171 5.37 -23.82 12.88
N GLN A 172 6.68 -24.03 12.98
CA GLN A 172 7.54 -23.23 13.87
C GLN A 172 7.72 -21.81 13.34
N ALA A 173 7.97 -21.64 12.03
CA ALA A 173 8.05 -20.32 11.43
C ALA A 173 6.71 -19.58 11.51
N ALA A 174 5.60 -20.26 11.24
CA ALA A 174 4.26 -19.69 11.38
C ALA A 174 4.01 -19.17 12.81
N GLN A 175 4.34 -19.97 13.82
CA GLN A 175 4.17 -19.57 15.22
C GLN A 175 5.07 -18.38 15.60
N ARG A 176 6.32 -18.32 15.11
CA ARG A 176 7.21 -17.16 15.30
C ARG A 176 6.60 -15.89 14.71
N LEU A 177 6.02 -15.98 13.51
CA LEU A 177 5.40 -14.83 12.82
C LEU A 177 4.14 -14.35 13.56
N ARG A 178 3.30 -15.27 14.04
CA ARG A 178 2.11 -14.92 14.86
C ARG A 178 2.48 -14.19 16.15
N ARG A 179 3.53 -14.62 16.85
CA ARG A 179 4.03 -13.89 18.04
C ARG A 179 4.49 -12.47 17.71
N ARG A 180 5.12 -12.26 16.54
CA ARG A 180 5.47 -10.90 16.08
C ARG A 180 4.23 -10.05 15.82
N MET A 181 3.16 -10.63 15.29
CA MET A 181 1.89 -9.92 15.09
C MET A 181 1.27 -9.52 16.42
N GLU A 182 1.19 -10.44 17.39
CA GLU A 182 0.69 -10.16 18.73
C GLU A 182 1.46 -9.02 19.41
N PHE A 183 2.78 -9.01 19.29
CA PHE A 183 3.62 -7.92 19.80
C PHE A 183 3.31 -6.58 19.11
N ALA A 184 3.14 -6.58 17.78
CA ALA A 184 2.83 -5.36 17.02
C ALA A 184 1.39 -4.85 17.25
N GLU A 185 0.44 -5.73 17.59
CA GLU A 185 -0.92 -5.36 17.96
C GLU A 185 -1.02 -4.81 19.38
N ASN A 186 -0.23 -5.38 20.30
CA ASN A 186 -0.40 -5.20 21.73
C ASN A 186 0.97 -5.21 22.43
N PRO A 187 1.78 -4.15 22.28
CA PRO A 187 3.15 -4.11 22.79
C PRO A 187 3.22 -4.32 24.31
N ASP A 188 2.21 -3.86 25.05
CA ASP A 188 2.14 -3.97 26.51
C ASP A 188 1.81 -5.38 27.02
N LYS A 189 1.12 -6.22 26.23
CA LYS A 189 0.83 -7.60 26.63
C LYS A 189 2.05 -8.51 26.49
N ALA A 190 2.95 -8.21 25.56
CA ALA A 190 4.10 -9.05 25.25
C ALA A 190 5.32 -8.81 26.15
N ALA A 191 5.30 -7.76 26.98
CA ALA A 191 6.33 -7.47 27.98
C ALA A 191 6.10 -8.17 29.33
N LYS A 192 5.00 -8.92 29.50
CA LYS A 192 4.78 -9.74 30.69
C LYS A 192 5.49 -11.10 30.53
N PRO A 193 6.34 -11.50 31.50
CA PRO A 193 7.09 -12.75 31.46
C PRO A 193 6.19 -13.99 31.55
#